data_AF-A0A847WBH9-F1
#
_entry.id   AF-A0A847WBH9-F1
#
_cell.length_a   1.000
_cell.length_b   1.000
_cell.length_c   1.000
_cell.angle_alpha   90.00
_cell.angle_beta   90.00
_cell.angle_gamma   90.00
#
_symmetry.space_group_name_H-M   'P 1'
#
loop_
_entity.id
_entity.type
_entity.pdbx_description
1 polymer ?
#
loop_
_entity_poly.entity_id
_entity_poly.type
_entity_poly.pdbx_seq_one_letter_code
_entity_poly.pdbx_strand_id
1 'polypeptide(L)' 'FFPADTVVCALGLKAKRREASALNFCAPEFYQIGDCLSANNIYQATNAAYHTAMNIGRAF' A
#
# COMPACT_ATOMS: atom_id res chain seq x y z
N PHE A 1 -33.56 16.19 0.02
CA PHE A 1 -32.32 16.95 0.30
C PHE A 1 -32.05 16.84 1.79
N PHE A 2 -30.81 16.52 2.19
CA PHE A 2 -30.42 16.48 3.60
C PHE A 2 -29.60 17.75 3.88
N PRO A 3 -30.10 18.72 4.68
CA PRO A 3 -29.33 19.91 5.05
C PRO A 3 -28.06 19.52 5.81
N ALA A 4 -26.90 20.03 5.38
CA ALA A 4 -25.62 19.82 6.05
C ALA A 4 -24.71 21.02 5.82
N ASP A 5 -24.06 21.50 6.87
CA ASP A 5 -23.04 22.57 6.79
C ASP A 5 -21.72 22.06 6.18
N THR A 6 -21.45 20.76 6.31
CA THR A 6 -20.27 20.10 5.75
C THR A 6 -20.58 18.64 5.47
N VAL A 7 -20.00 18.11 4.38
CA VAL A 7 -20.14 16.70 4.00
C VAL A 7 -18.76 16.03 4.04
N VAL A 8 -18.65 14.95 4.81
CA VAL A 8 -17.44 14.10 4.84
C VAL A 8 -17.55 13.04 3.74
N CYS A 9 -16.61 13.06 2.80
CA CYS A 9 -16.55 12.08 1.72
C CYS A 9 -15.57 10.94 2.07
N ALA A 10 -16.11 9.84 2.62
CA ALA A 10 -15.34 8.65 3.02
C ALA A 10 -15.65 7.43 2.13
N LEU A 11 -15.60 7.60 0.80
CA LEU A 11 -15.97 6.58 -0.19
C LEU A 11 -14.97 5.41 -0.31
N GLY A 12 -13.84 5.48 0.39
CA GLY A 12 -12.75 4.51 0.33
C GLY A 12 -11.42 5.13 -0.05
N LEU A 13 -10.44 4.28 -0.36
CA LEU A 13 -9.06 4.67 -0.61
C LEU A 13 -8.59 4.15 -1.98
N LYS A 14 -7.69 4.90 -2.63
CA LYS A 14 -7.02 4.50 -3.87
C LYS A 14 -5.54 4.29 -3.61
N ALA A 15 -5.04 3.11 -3.99
CA ALA A 15 -3.63 2.78 -3.83
C ALA A 15 -2.71 3.69 -4.68
N LYS A 16 -1.64 4.20 -4.07
CA LYS A 16 -0.61 5.05 -4.71
C LYS A 16 0.48 4.21 -5.42
N ARG A 17 0.04 3.29 -6.28
CA ARG A 17 0.92 2.33 -6.97
C ARG A 17 1.96 3.00 -7.84
N ARG A 18 1.58 4.09 -8.52
CA ARG A 18 2.45 4.79 -9.47
C ARG A 18 3.57 5.50 -8.74
N GLU A 19 3.25 6.18 -7.65
CA GLU A 19 4.21 6.88 -6.79
C GLU A 19 5.19 5.88 -6.17
N ALA A 20 4.70 4.74 -5.67
CA ALA A 20 5.57 3.68 -5.18
C ALA A 20 6.46 3.09 -6.29
N SER A 21 5.90 2.81 -7.46
CA SER A 21 6.65 2.27 -8.60
C SER A 21 7.75 3.21 -9.11
N ALA A 22 7.65 4.52 -8.89
CA ALA A 22 8.70 5.46 -9.28
C ALA A 22 9.99 5.29 -8.46
N LEU A 23 9.93 4.60 -7.32
CA LEU A 23 11.06 4.31 -6.44
C LEU A 23 11.77 2.98 -6.78
N ASN A 24 11.29 2.21 -7.76
CA ASN A 24 11.85 0.89 -8.07
C ASN A 24 13.30 0.92 -8.56
N PHE A 25 13.78 2.09 -9.01
CA PHE A 25 15.16 2.30 -9.47
C PHE A 25 16.10 2.78 -8.34
N CYS A 26 15.61 2.97 -7.12
CA CYS A 26 16.41 3.44 -5.98
C CYS A 26 17.22 2.33 -5.28
N ALA A 27 16.99 1.06 -5.62
CA ALA A 27 17.68 -0.09 -5.04
C ALA A 27 17.72 -1.28 -6.03
N PRO A 28 18.69 -2.22 -5.91
CA PRO A 28 18.72 -3.43 -6.73
C PRO A 28 17.49 -4.34 -6.55
N GLU A 29 16.85 -4.29 -5.39
CA GLU A 29 15.68 -5.08 -5.04
C GLU A 29 14.61 -4.15 -4.47
N PHE A 30 13.37 -4.26 -4.97
CA PHE A 30 12.27 -3.39 -4.61
C PHE A 30 10.95 -4.15 -4.56
N TYR A 31 10.20 -3.98 -3.47
CA TYR A 31 8.89 -4.58 -3.27
C TYR A 31 7.89 -3.50 -2.84
N GLN A 32 6.72 -3.47 -3.49
CA GLN A 32 5.58 -2.70 -3.00
C GLN A 32 4.82 -3.57 -1.99
N ILE A 33 4.51 -3.01 -0.82
CA ILE A 33 3.77 -3.70 0.25
C ILE A 33 2.71 -2.77 0.85
N GLY A 34 1.68 -3.35 1.47
CA GLY A 34 0.62 -2.59 2.11
C GLY A 34 -0.20 -1.72 1.15
N ASP A 35 -0.71 -0.61 1.65
CA ASP A 35 -1.75 0.19 0.97
C ASP A 35 -1.27 0.89 -0.31
N CYS A 36 0.05 1.07 -0.48
CA CYS A 36 0.59 1.61 -1.74
C CYS A 36 0.40 0.63 -2.90
N LEU A 37 0.39 -0.68 -2.61
CA LEU A 37 0.09 -1.75 -3.55
C LEU A 37 -1.41 -2.05 -3.61
N SER A 38 -2.10 -2.13 -2.47
CA SER A 38 -3.54 -2.37 -2.45
C SER A 38 -4.14 -1.82 -1.17
N ALA A 39 -5.03 -0.84 -1.29
CA ALA A 39 -5.75 -0.27 -0.15
C ALA A 39 -6.49 -1.38 0.59
N ASN A 40 -6.10 -1.62 1.85
CA ASN A 40 -6.62 -2.68 2.69
C ASN A 40 -6.64 -2.21 4.16
N ASN A 41 -6.79 -3.16 5.09
CA ASN A 41 -6.67 -2.90 6.52
C ASN A 41 -5.24 -3.15 7.04
N ILE A 42 -5.01 -2.73 8.28
CA ILE A 42 -3.70 -2.84 8.93
C ILE A 42 -3.18 -4.27 9.03
N TYR A 43 -4.07 -5.26 9.19
CA TYR A 43 -3.69 -6.67 9.25
C TYR A 43 -3.05 -7.13 7.92
N GLN A 44 -3.64 -6.76 6.78
CA GLN A 44 -3.07 -7.11 5.48
C GLN A 44 -1.74 -6.39 5.23
N ALA A 45 -1.61 -5.13 5.65
CA ALA A 45 -0.37 -4.37 5.51
C ALA A 45 0.78 -4.99 6.32
N THR A 46 0.53 -5.37 7.57
CA THR A 46 1.55 -6.00 8.43
C THR A 46 1.88 -7.41 7.98
N ASN A 47 0.88 -8.19 7.55
CA ASN A 47 1.10 -9.54 7.04
C ASN A 47 1.94 -9.55 5.76
N ALA A 48 1.65 -8.65 4.82
CA ALA A 48 2.46 -8.49 3.61
C ALA A 48 3.91 -8.11 3.95
N ALA A 49 4.11 -7.16 4.87
CA ALA A 49 5.44 -6.76 5.31
C ALA A 49 6.23 -7.94 5.90
N TYR A 50 5.60 -8.72 6.80
CA TYR A 50 6.21 -9.90 7.42
C TYR A 50 6.66 -10.92 6.37
N HIS A 51 5.76 -11.33 5.49
CA HIS A 51 6.07 -12.35 4.48
C HIS A 51 7.09 -11.87 3.44
N THR A 52 7.03 -10.61 3.00
CA THR A 52 8.06 -10.05 2.11
C THR A 52 9.42 -10.08 2.79
N ALA A 53 9.54 -9.58 4.03
CA ALA A 53 10.80 -9.57 4.77
C ALA A 53 11.40 -10.97 4.95
N MET A 54 10.57 -11.97 5.25
CA MET A 54 11.01 -13.37 5.40
C MET A 54 11.54 -14.01 4.12
N ASN A 55 11.25 -13.42 2.95
CA ASN A 55 11.68 -13.91 1.65
C ASN A 55 12.85 -13.13 1.04
N ILE A 56 13.22 -11.97 1.60
CA ILE A 56 14.39 -11.21 1.15
C ILE A 56 15.66 -12.07 1.32
N GLY A 57 16.50 -12.10 0.29
CA GLY A 57 17.78 -12.82 0.32
C GLY A 57 17.70 -14.34 0.22
N ARG A 58 16.50 -14.93 0.05
CA ARG A 58 16.38 -16.33 -0.34
C ARG A 58 16.78 -16.46 -1.82
N ALA A 59 17.95 -17.04 -2.06
CA ALA A 59 18.38 -17.41 -3.40
C ALA A 59 17.43 -18.46 -3.98
N PHE A 60 17.03 -18.27 -5.25
CA PHE A 60 16.45 -19.33 -6.07
C PHE A 60 17.57 -20.25 -6.58
#